data_AF-A0A6N2ZW67-F1
#
_entry.id   AF-A0A6N2ZW67-F1
#
_cell.length_a   1.000
_cell.length_b   1.000
_cell.length_c   1.000
_cell.angle_alpha   90.00
_cell.angle_beta   90.00
_cell.angle_gamma   90.00
#
_symmetry.space_group_name_H-M   'P 1'
#
loop_
_entity.id
_entity.type
_entity.pdbx_description
1 polymer ?
#
loop_
_entity_poly.entity_id
_entity_poly.type
_entity_poly.pdbx_seq_one_letter_code
_entity_poly.pdbx_strand_id
1 'polypeptide(L)'
;MNKVKILELFGGIGAIRKAFINLKILYEVVDYVEIDKACVKSYNALYGEDYKPKSVVGYKAPNEKIGLIMHGSPCQDFSRIGKKKGGAKNSGTRSSLLFETIRIIKEMK
;
A
#
# COMPACT_ATOMS: atom_id res chain seq x y z
N MET A 1 -15.04 -13.29 -16.68
CA MET A 1 -15.07 -12.36 -15.53
C MET A 1 -13.96 -11.35 -15.70
N ASN A 2 -14.22 -10.06 -15.47
CA ASN A 2 -13.19 -9.03 -15.56
C ASN A 2 -12.26 -9.11 -14.35
N LYS A 3 -10.94 -8.95 -14.56
CA LYS A 3 -9.95 -8.92 -13.48
C LYS A 3 -10.16 -7.67 -12.63
N VAL A 4 -10.08 -7.81 -11.30
CA VAL A 4 -10.03 -6.65 -10.39
C VAL A 4 -8.61 -6.10 -10.39
N LYS A 5 -8.45 -4.84 -10.83
CA LYS A 5 -7.18 -4.12 -10.75
C LYS A 5 -6.96 -3.62 -9.33
N ILE A 6 -5.86 -4.03 -8.71
CA ILE A 6 -5.51 -3.70 -7.33
C ILE A 6 -4.26 -2.84 -7.26
N LEU A 7 -4.30 -1.80 -6.42
CA LEU A 7 -3.14 -0.98 -6.05
C LEU A 7 -2.82 -1.21 -4.58
N GLU A 8 -1.60 -1.67 -4.27
CA GLU A 8 -1.18 -2.00 -2.91
C GLU A 8 -0.30 -0.88 -2.34
N LEU A 9 -0.88 0.04 -1.56
CA LEU A 9 -0.13 1.09 -0.84
C LEU A 9 0.23 0.62 0.56
N PHE A 10 1.49 0.81 0.96
CA PHE A 10 2.03 0.17 2.18
C PHE A 10 1.87 -1.35 2.10
N GLY A 11 2.27 -1.92 0.97
CA GLY A 11 1.88 -3.27 0.57
C GLY A 11 2.39 -4.39 1.49
N GLY A 12 3.40 -4.12 2.34
CA GLY A 12 3.96 -5.11 3.25
C GLY A 12 4.34 -6.39 2.51
N ILE A 13 3.90 -7.56 2.99
CA ILE A 13 4.15 -8.85 2.33
C ILE A 13 3.00 -9.32 1.41
N GLY A 14 2.07 -8.43 1.05
CA GLY A 14 1.02 -8.73 0.06
C GLY A 14 -0.25 -9.38 0.63
N ALA A 15 -0.72 -8.93 1.79
CA ALA A 15 -1.90 -9.51 2.45
C ALA A 15 -3.15 -9.51 1.56
N ILE A 16 -3.41 -8.41 0.86
CA ILE A 16 -4.57 -8.31 -0.04
C ILE A 16 -4.43 -9.27 -1.22
N ARG A 17 -3.25 -9.32 -1.86
CA ARG A 17 -2.98 -10.28 -2.93
C ARG A 17 -3.20 -11.72 -2.47
N LYS A 18 -2.72 -12.09 -1.27
CA LYS A 18 -2.97 -13.42 -0.70
C LYS A 18 -4.45 -13.71 -0.53
N ALA A 19 -5.25 -12.73 -0.10
CA ALA A 19 -6.70 -12.88 0.02
C ALA A 19 -7.36 -13.16 -1.33
N PHE A 20 -7.01 -12.42 -2.39
CA PHE A 20 -7.52 -12.65 -3.74
C PHE A 20 -7.17 -14.05 -4.27
N ILE A 21 -5.93 -14.51 -4.04
CA ILE A 21 -5.50 -15.88 -4.37
C ILE A 21 -6.36 -16.92 -3.65
N ASN A 22 -6.52 -16.78 -2.33
CA ASN A 22 -7.27 -17.73 -1.51
C ASN A 22 -8.75 -17.80 -1.93
N LEU A 23 -9.34 -16.66 -2.29
CA LEU A 23 -10.73 -16.55 -2.74
C LEU A 23 -10.93 -16.90 -4.23
N LYS A 24 -9.86 -17.22 -4.96
CA LYS A 24 -9.88 -17.51 -6.40
C LYS A 24 -10.52 -16.39 -7.24
N ILE A 25 -10.36 -15.14 -6.80
CA ILE A 25 -10.84 -13.97 -7.53
C ILE A 25 -9.79 -13.62 -8.60
N LEU A 26 -10.21 -13.38 -9.84
CA LEU A 26 -9.33 -12.90 -10.89
C LEU A 26 -8.88 -11.46 -10.61
N TYR A 27 -7.58 -11.22 -10.54
CA TYR A 27 -7.00 -9.91 -10.23
C TYR A 27 -5.78 -9.58 -11.10
N GLU A 28 -5.37 -8.31 -11.02
CA GLU A 28 -4.14 -7.76 -11.59
C GLU A 28 -3.58 -6.75 -10.58
N VAL A 29 -2.34 -6.95 -10.14
CA VAL A 29 -1.63 -5.96 -9.33
C VAL A 29 -1.12 -4.88 -10.28
N VAL A 30 -1.70 -3.68 -10.20
CA VAL A 30 -1.29 -2.54 -11.03
C VAL A 30 0.03 -1.96 -10.54
N ASP A 31 0.19 -1.82 -9.22
CA ASP A 31 1.47 -1.49 -8.61
C ASP A 31 1.48 -1.93 -7.14
N TYR A 32 2.68 -2.07 -6.61
CA TYR A 32 2.98 -2.39 -5.22
C TYR A 32 3.97 -1.35 -4.69
N VAL A 33 3.56 -0.62 -3.64
CA VAL A 33 4.32 0.49 -3.06
C VAL A 33 4.65 0.17 -1.61
N GLU A 34 5.90 -0.20 -1.37
CA GLU A 34 6.44 -0.52 -0.05
C GLU A 34 7.88 -0.05 0.07
N ILE A 35 8.22 0.62 1.17
CA ILE A 35 9.56 1.19 1.41
C ILE A 35 10.46 0.21 2.17
N ASP A 36 9.89 -0.72 2.93
CA ASP A 36 10.64 -1.71 3.68
C ASP A 36 11.24 -2.78 2.77
N LYS A 37 12.58 -2.85 2.75
CA LYS A 37 13.34 -3.76 1.88
C LYS A 37 13.08 -5.24 2.18
N ALA A 38 12.83 -5.60 3.43
CA ALA A 38 12.57 -6.98 3.82
C ALA A 38 11.15 -7.41 3.41
N CYS A 39 10.17 -6.52 3.55
CA CYS A 39 8.82 -6.72 3.00
C CYS A 39 8.87 -6.91 1.48
N VAL A 40 9.55 -6.03 0.75
CA VAL A 40 9.68 -6.12 -0.72
C VAL A 40 10.34 -7.43 -1.13
N LYS A 41 11.45 -7.82 -0.47
CA LYS A 41 12.12 -9.10 -0.72
C LYS A 41 11.19 -10.28 -0.49
N SER A 42 10.41 -10.25 0.58
CA SER A 42 9.45 -11.31 0.91
C SER A 42 8.30 -11.37 -0.09
N TYR A 43 7.74 -10.22 -0.47
CA TYR A 43 6.70 -10.11 -1.49
C TYR A 43 7.17 -10.72 -2.82
N ASN A 44 8.35 -10.31 -3.29
CA ASN A 44 8.96 -10.84 -4.51
C ASN A 44 9.15 -12.36 -4.45
N ALA A 45 9.65 -12.89 -3.32
CA ALA A 45 9.83 -14.33 -3.14
C ALA A 45 8.51 -15.12 -3.10
N LEU A 46 7.46 -14.56 -2.48
CA LEU A 46 6.14 -15.20 -2.37
C LEU A 46 5.40 -15.27 -3.70
N TYR A 47 5.63 -14.31 -4.59
CA TYR A 47 4.81 -14.10 -5.78
C TYR A 47 5.57 -14.16 -7.12
N GLY A 48 6.89 -14.35 -7.09
CA GLY A 48 7.72 -14.42 -8.30
C GLY A 48 7.86 -13.07 -9.01
N GLU A 49 7.96 -11.99 -8.24
CA GLU A 49 8.02 -10.60 -8.74
C GLU A 49 9.42 -10.00 -8.58
N ASP A 50 9.65 -8.83 -9.18
CA ASP A 50 10.90 -8.06 -9.01
C ASP A 50 10.66 -6.57 -8.68
N TYR A 51 9.74 -6.28 -7.77
CA TYR A 51 9.53 -4.92 -7.29
C TYR A 51 10.77 -4.39 -6.56
N LYS A 52 10.98 -3.07 -6.65
CA LYS A 52 11.99 -2.36 -5.85
C LYS A 52 11.30 -1.54 -4.75
N PRO A 53 11.96 -1.33 -3.60
CA PRO A 53 11.43 -0.48 -2.55
C PRO A 53 11.06 0.90 -3.09
N LYS A 54 9.84 1.35 -2.76
CA LYS A 54 9.22 2.57 -3.29
C LYS A 54 8.49 3.28 -2.15
N SER A 55 8.74 4.58 -2.00
CA SER A 55 8.03 5.40 -1.01
C SER A 55 6.66 5.81 -1.55
N VAL A 56 5.66 5.87 -0.67
CA VAL A 56 4.36 6.51 -0.97
C VAL A 56 4.47 8.04 -1.08
N VAL A 57 5.50 8.64 -0.46
CA VAL A 57 5.74 10.08 -0.52
C VAL A 57 6.19 10.45 -1.93
N GLY A 58 5.43 11.31 -2.60
CA GLY A 58 5.68 11.69 -3.99
C GLY A 58 5.30 10.62 -5.02
N TYR A 59 4.77 9.47 -4.59
CA TYR A 59 4.21 8.48 -5.50
C TYR A 59 2.99 9.03 -6.24
N LYS A 60 2.89 8.68 -7.52
CA LYS A 60 1.75 8.96 -8.40
C LYS A 60 1.26 7.64 -8.97
N ALA A 61 -0.03 7.37 -8.80
CA ALA A 61 -0.64 6.17 -9.36
C ALA A 61 -0.63 6.22 -10.90
N PRO A 62 -0.49 5.07 -11.58
CA PRO A 62 -0.70 4.98 -13.03
C PRO A 62 -2.06 5.52 -13.45
N ASN A 63 -2.15 6.05 -14.67
CA ASN A 63 -3.40 6.56 -15.25
C ASN A 63 -4.28 5.40 -15.74
N GLU A 64 -4.78 4.59 -14.80
CA GLU A 64 -5.58 3.40 -15.04
C GLU A 64 -6.72 3.29 -14.03
N LYS A 65 -7.84 2.68 -14.45
CA LYS A 65 -8.97 2.43 -13.55
C LYS A 65 -8.64 1.34 -12.54
N ILE A 66 -8.43 1.75 -11.29
CA ILE A 66 -8.22 0.85 -10.16
C ILE A 66 -9.57 0.41 -9.57
N GLY A 67 -9.75 -0.90 -9.39
CA GLY A 67 -10.95 -1.47 -8.79
C GLY A 67 -10.89 -1.56 -7.27
N LEU A 68 -9.69 -1.72 -6.70
CA LEU A 68 -9.48 -1.75 -5.26
C LEU A 68 -8.12 -1.14 -4.89
N ILE A 69 -8.10 -0.32 -3.85
CA ILE A 69 -6.87 0.20 -3.24
C ILE A 69 -6.76 -0.41 -1.85
N MET A 70 -5.63 -1.03 -1.55
CA MET A 70 -5.27 -1.41 -0.20
C MET A 70 -4.40 -0.31 0.40
N HIS A 71 -4.69 0.04 1.65
CA HIS A 71 -3.87 0.92 2.47
C HIS A 71 -3.69 0.30 3.85
N GLY A 72 -2.46 0.35 4.37
CA GLY A 72 -2.13 -0.05 5.74
C GLY A 72 -1.03 0.82 6.33
N SER A 73 -1.26 2.12 6.46
CA SER A 73 -0.20 3.03 6.94
C SER A 73 0.22 2.75 8.40
N PRO A 74 1.45 3.09 8.79
CA PRO A 74 1.97 2.85 10.14
C PRO A 74 1.10 3.49 11.24
N CYS A 75 0.52 2.68 12.14
CA CYS A 75 -0.40 3.14 13.19
C CYS A 75 0.27 3.41 14.55
N GLN A 76 1.59 3.24 14.66
CA GLN A 76 2.32 3.25 15.93
C GLN A 76 2.20 4.57 16.69
N ASP A 77 2.03 5.69 15.98
CA ASP A 77 1.91 7.01 16.60
C ASP A 77 0.48 7.26 17.12
N PHE A 78 -0.52 6.49 16.69
CA PHE A 78 -1.87 6.44 17.27
C PHE A 78 -1.99 5.45 18.44
N SER A 79 -1.18 4.37 18.43
CA SER A 79 -1.31 3.25 19.36
C SER A 79 -1.26 3.70 20.82
N ARG A 80 -2.15 3.13 21.65
CA ARG A 80 -2.16 3.34 23.11
C ARG A 80 -0.88 2.88 23.80
N ILE A 81 -0.20 1.87 23.24
CA ILE A 81 1.06 1.30 23.73
C ILE A 81 2.25 2.20 23.32
N GLY A 82 2.08 3.05 22.31
CA GLY A 82 3.10 3.98 21.81
C GLY A 82 3.13 5.32 22.53
N LYS A 83 3.93 6.26 21.99
CA LYS A 83 4.09 7.63 22.52
C LYS A 83 2.90 8.57 22.22
N LYS A 84 1.83 8.07 21.58
CA LYS A 84 0.62 8.82 21.22
C LYS A 84 0.90 10.16 20.52
N LYS A 85 1.89 10.17 19.61
CA LYS A 85 2.25 11.38 18.85
C LYS A 85 1.15 11.80 17.86
N GLY A 86 0.17 10.95 17.63
CA GLY A 86 -0.93 11.18 16.71
C GLY A 86 -0.49 11.13 15.25
N GLY A 87 -1.39 11.57 14.38
CA GLY A 87 -1.18 11.55 12.94
C GLY A 87 -1.79 12.77 12.28
N ALA A 88 -1.68 13.94 12.90
CA ALA A 88 -2.15 15.18 12.27
C ALA A 88 -1.44 15.38 10.92
N LYS A 89 -2.14 15.95 9.94
CA LYS A 89 -1.57 16.20 8.60
C LYS A 89 -0.32 17.05 8.74
N ASN A 90 0.75 16.69 8.02
CA ASN A 90 2.05 17.37 8.04
C ASN A 90 2.77 17.37 9.41
N SER A 91 2.37 16.53 10.37
CA SER A 91 3.04 16.46 11.68
C SER A 91 4.41 15.76 11.67
N GLY A 92 4.79 15.13 10.55
CA GLY A 92 6.03 14.36 10.45
C GLY A 92 6.03 13.04 11.21
N THR A 93 4.90 12.66 11.84
CA THR A 93 4.74 11.34 12.42
C THR A 93 4.55 10.29 11.33
N ARG A 94 4.89 9.03 11.60
CA ARG A 94 4.70 7.95 10.61
C ARG A 94 3.22 7.76 10.32
N SER A 95 2.37 7.96 11.32
CA SER A 95 0.92 7.90 11.14
C SER A 95 0.36 9.04 10.29
N SER A 96 1.06 10.17 10.13
CA SER A 96 0.66 11.21 9.17
C SER A 96 0.78 10.79 7.71
N LEU A 97 1.49 9.69 7.41
CA LEU A 97 1.59 9.13 6.05
C LEU A 97 0.26 8.62 5.49
N LEU A 98 -0.79 8.45 6.31
CA LEU A 98 -2.14 8.16 5.81
C LEU A 98 -2.62 9.24 4.81
N PHE A 99 -2.17 10.49 4.98
CA PHE A 99 -2.54 11.59 4.09
C PHE A 99 -1.91 11.46 2.70
N GLU A 100 -0.82 10.70 2.54
CA GLU A 100 -0.30 10.35 1.22
C GLU A 100 -1.29 9.47 0.45
N THR A 101 -1.94 8.49 1.10
CA THR A 101 -3.01 7.72 0.47
C THR A 101 -4.16 8.63 0.02
N ILE A 102 -4.60 9.56 0.86
CA ILE A 102 -5.66 10.52 0.50
C ILE A 102 -5.23 11.38 -0.70
N ARG A 103 -3.98 11.86 -0.70
CA ARG A 103 -3.40 12.63 -1.81
C ARG A 103 -3.42 11.81 -3.11
N ILE A 104 -2.91 10.58 -3.07
CA ILE A 104 -2.85 9.68 -4.23
C ILE A 104 -4.26 9.45 -4.80
N ILE A 105 -5.24 9.13 -3.96
CA ILE A 105 -6.63 8.90 -4.40
C ILE A 105 -7.23 10.15 -5.07
N LYS A 106 -6.92 11.35 -4.57
CA LYS A 106 -7.41 12.61 -5.17
C LYS A 106 -6.73 12.94 -6.50
N GLU A 107 -5.49 12.49 -6.69
CA GLU A 107 -4.73 12.69 -7.94
C GLU A 107 -5.06 11.65 -9.00
N MET A 108 -5.63 10.50 -8.61
CA MET A 108 -6.11 9.48 -9.54
C MET A 108 -7.26 10.02 -10.40
N LYS A 109 -7.28 9.59 -11.67
CA LYS A 109 -8.28 9.96 -12.67
C LYS A 109 -9.21 8.79 -12.97
#